data_AF-A0A969A463-F1
#
_entry.id   AF-A0A969A463-F1
#
_cell.length_a   1.000
_cell.length_b   1.000
_cell.length_c   1.000
_cell.angle_alpha   90.00
_cell.angle_beta   90.00
_cell.angle_gamma   90.00
#
_symmetry.space_group_name_H-M   'P 1'
#
loop_
_entity.id
_entity.type
_entity.pdbx_description
1 polymer ?
#
loop_
_entity_poly.entity_id
_entity_poly.type
_entity_poly.pdbx_seq_one_letter_code
_entity_poly.pdbx_strand_id
1 'polypeptide(L)'
;MFKKLFDQECKNKLVTKIAALGLPSLILLFAIAITDGETAILTGLTFLGGFTKMLGGVTFLIIIGLFTNNYLQYKPESLPNNCNSQQDIIKEVIAILEKVPGITPAHHRDFNSSKIVMRLRNDSTVRIWKNPFEVDHIFLADKDGILLYGGFVGWIHSKGLDTAINQIRRDYT
;
A
#
# COMPACT_ATOMS: atom_id res chain seq x y z
N MET A 1 -9.23 -14.25 -2.42
CA MET A 1 -10.02 -13.05 -2.80
C MET A 1 -9.41 -11.77 -2.25
N PHE A 2 -9.09 -11.71 -0.95
CA PHE A 2 -8.48 -10.55 -0.27
C PHE A 2 -7.20 -10.00 -0.92
N LYS A 3 -6.28 -10.86 -1.39
CA LYS A 3 -5.03 -10.44 -2.07
C LYS A 3 -5.26 -9.49 -3.25
N LYS A 4 -6.39 -9.62 -3.98
CA LYS A 4 -6.70 -8.73 -5.12
C LYS A 4 -7.16 -7.34 -4.69
N LEU A 5 -7.87 -7.22 -3.57
CA LEU A 5 -8.39 -5.93 -3.11
C LEU A 5 -7.25 -5.02 -2.61
N PHE A 6 -6.32 -5.58 -1.85
CA PHE A 6 -5.13 -4.86 -1.39
C PHE A 6 -4.16 -4.45 -2.50
N ASP A 7 -3.98 -5.32 -3.50
CA ASP A 7 -3.12 -5.04 -4.65
C ASP A 7 -3.66 -3.88 -5.49
N GLN A 8 -4.98 -3.79 -5.65
CA GLN A 8 -5.63 -2.69 -6.37
C GLN A 8 -5.51 -1.35 -5.63
N GLU A 9 -5.67 -1.33 -4.31
CA GLU A 9 -5.54 -0.10 -3.54
C GLU A 9 -4.09 0.44 -3.54
N CYS A 10 -3.11 -0.46 -3.44
CA CYS A 10 -1.71 -0.12 -3.56
C CYS A 10 -1.35 0.38 -4.98
N LYS A 11 -1.89 -0.28 -6.01
CA LYS A 11 -1.76 0.19 -7.41
C LYS A 11 -2.40 1.55 -7.62
N ASN A 12 -3.58 1.81 -7.06
CA ASN A 12 -4.26 3.10 -7.20
C ASN A 12 -3.44 4.22 -6.57
N LYS A 13 -2.85 4.02 -5.38
CA LYS A 13 -1.94 5.00 -4.78
C LYS A 13 -0.66 5.22 -5.59
N LEU A 14 -0.10 4.15 -6.18
CA LEU A 14 1.06 4.25 -7.07
C LEU A 14 0.72 5.05 -8.33
N VAL A 15 -0.40 4.73 -8.98
CA VAL A 15 -0.90 5.41 -10.18
C VAL A 15 -1.19 6.88 -9.90
N THR A 16 -1.82 7.22 -8.77
CA THR A 16 -2.07 8.63 -8.39
C THR A 16 -0.77 9.39 -8.12
N LYS A 17 0.24 8.76 -7.51
CA LYS A 17 1.56 9.39 -7.33
C LYS A 17 2.32 9.56 -8.65
N ILE A 18 2.26 8.58 -9.55
CA ILE A 18 2.85 8.67 -10.90
C ILE A 18 2.13 9.74 -11.73
N ALA A 19 0.81 9.83 -11.63
CA ALA A 19 0.02 10.89 -12.27
C ALA A 19 0.39 12.28 -11.73
N ALA A 20 0.74 12.39 -10.44
CA ALA A 20 1.24 13.62 -9.83
C ALA A 20 2.67 14.00 -10.25
N LEU A 21 3.44 13.10 -10.89
CA LEU A 21 4.73 13.41 -11.54
C LEU A 21 4.56 14.17 -12.86
N GLY A 22 3.33 14.21 -13.39
CA GLY A 22 3.02 14.76 -14.70
C GLY A 22 3.53 13.90 -15.85
N LEU A 23 2.98 14.18 -17.04
CA LEU A 23 3.39 13.58 -18.32
C LEU A 23 4.92 13.52 -18.57
N PRO A 24 5.75 14.49 -18.14
CA PRO A 24 7.18 14.49 -18.46
C PRO A 24 7.96 13.32 -17.86
N SER A 25 7.68 12.93 -16.62
CA SER A 25 8.39 11.82 -15.95
C SER A 25 8.01 10.47 -16.53
N LEU A 26 6.78 10.32 -17.02
CA LEU A 26 6.31 9.09 -17.66
C LEU A 26 7.00 8.88 -19.02
N ILE A 27 7.15 9.94 -19.81
CA ILE A 27 7.87 9.93 -21.10
C ILE A 27 9.34 9.57 -20.87
N LEU A 28 9.98 10.10 -19.83
CA LEU A 28 11.36 9.77 -19.49
C LEU A 28 11.53 8.31 -19.08
N LEU A 29 10.59 7.75 -18.33
CA LEU A 29 10.61 6.34 -17.91
C LEU A 29 10.46 5.39 -19.10
N PHE A 30 9.55 5.72 -20.03
CA PHE A 30 9.40 5.00 -21.29
C PHE A 30 10.67 5.10 -22.14
N ALA A 31 11.32 6.27 -22.22
CA ALA A 31 12.56 6.43 -22.98
C ALA A 31 13.72 5.56 -22.44
N ILE A 32 13.78 5.33 -21.12
CA ILE A 32 14.82 4.50 -20.49
C ILE A 32 14.50 3.00 -20.63
N ALA A 33 13.22 2.60 -20.67
CA ALA A 33 12.81 1.20 -20.73
C ALA A 33 12.97 0.53 -22.11
N ILE A 34 13.19 1.31 -23.18
CA ILE A 34 13.28 0.79 -24.56
C ILE A 34 14.73 0.43 -24.93
N THR A 35 15.71 0.71 -24.07
CA THR A 35 17.12 0.71 -24.46
C THR A 35 17.95 -0.17 -23.54
N ASP A 36 18.32 -1.35 -24.02
CA ASP A 36 19.32 -2.20 -23.38
C ASP A 36 20.71 -1.60 -23.61
N GLY A 37 21.25 -0.90 -22.60
CA GLY A 37 22.68 -0.53 -22.56
C GLY A 37 23.00 0.93 -22.27
N GLU A 38 24.30 1.18 -22.03
CA GLU A 38 24.91 2.44 -21.59
C GLU A 38 24.65 3.66 -22.50
N THR A 39 24.06 3.48 -23.68
CA THR A 39 23.74 4.55 -24.64
C THR A 39 22.27 4.99 -24.63
N ALA A 40 21.45 4.38 -23.76
CA ALA A 40 20.02 4.61 -23.56
C ALA A 40 19.58 6.09 -23.63
N ILE A 41 20.30 6.94 -22.90
CA ILE A 41 19.97 8.37 -22.75
C ILE A 41 20.18 9.11 -24.08
N LEU A 42 21.22 8.75 -24.85
CA LEU A 42 21.59 9.41 -26.10
C LEU A 42 20.61 9.05 -27.23
N THR A 43 20.22 7.77 -27.32
CA THR A 43 19.26 7.30 -28.32
C THR A 43 17.84 7.77 -28.01
N GLY A 44 17.45 7.81 -26.73
CA GLY A 44 16.17 8.39 -26.28
C GLY A 44 16.06 9.88 -26.63
N LEU A 45 17.15 10.65 -26.45
CA LEU A 45 17.22 12.05 -26.92
C LEU A 45 17.08 12.17 -28.44
N THR A 46 17.60 11.20 -29.18
CA THR A 46 17.56 11.17 -30.65
C THR A 46 16.17 10.82 -31.19
N PHE A 47 15.40 9.97 -30.48
CA PHE A 47 13.98 9.72 -30.77
C PHE A 47 13.09 10.93 -30.46
N LEU A 48 13.45 11.72 -29.43
CA LEU A 48 12.86 13.05 -29.22
C LEU A 48 13.34 14.08 -30.28
N GLY A 49 14.44 13.77 -30.97
CA GLY A 49 15.13 14.60 -31.96
C GLY A 49 14.58 14.53 -33.39
N GLY A 50 13.48 13.81 -33.66
CA GLY A 50 12.82 13.81 -34.97
C GLY A 50 12.36 15.21 -35.45
N PHE A 51 12.26 16.18 -34.52
CA PHE A 51 11.91 17.57 -34.81
C PHE A 51 13.11 18.50 -35.12
N THR A 52 14.36 18.05 -34.97
CA THR A 52 15.52 18.95 -34.94
C THR A 52 16.09 19.37 -36.30
N LYS A 53 15.54 18.89 -37.43
CA LYS A 53 16.08 19.24 -38.76
C LYS A 53 15.88 20.69 -39.16
N MET A 54 14.99 21.44 -38.50
CA MET A 54 14.82 22.87 -38.74
C MET A 54 14.63 23.60 -37.41
N LEU A 55 15.63 24.38 -37.01
CA LEU A 55 15.57 25.38 -35.92
C LEU A 55 15.51 24.83 -34.46
N GLY A 56 16.60 24.99 -33.71
CA GLY A 56 16.49 25.37 -32.29
C GLY A 56 16.91 24.38 -31.21
N GLY A 57 18.09 23.74 -31.31
CA GLY A 57 18.67 22.98 -30.19
C GLY A 57 18.98 23.85 -28.95
N VAL A 58 19.32 25.12 -29.15
CA VAL A 58 19.62 26.05 -28.05
C VAL A 58 18.34 26.51 -27.34
N THR A 59 17.23 26.72 -28.06
CA THR A 59 15.95 27.08 -27.46
C THR A 59 15.41 25.96 -26.57
N PHE A 60 15.60 24.70 -26.97
CA PHE A 60 15.16 23.55 -26.18
C PHE A 60 15.99 23.37 -24.90
N LEU A 61 17.30 23.61 -24.95
CA LEU A 61 18.15 23.64 -23.76
C LEU A 61 17.80 24.82 -22.83
N ILE A 62 17.43 25.98 -23.39
CA ILE A 62 16.93 27.11 -22.59
C ILE A 62 15.59 26.74 -21.92
N ILE A 63 14.68 26.06 -22.63
CA ILE A 63 13.40 25.60 -22.06
C ILE A 63 13.66 24.60 -20.93
N ILE A 64 14.51 23.59 -21.12
CA ILE A 64 14.89 22.62 -20.06
C ILE A 64 15.58 23.33 -18.89
N GLY A 65 16.49 24.27 -19.16
CA GLY A 65 17.18 25.08 -18.15
C GLY A 65 16.24 25.99 -17.36
N LEU A 66 15.20 26.56 -17.99
CA LEU A 66 14.18 27.35 -17.30
C LEU A 66 13.34 26.49 -16.34
N PHE A 67 13.15 25.20 -16.63
CA PHE A 67 12.50 24.28 -15.69
C PHE A 67 13.44 23.85 -14.55
N THR A 68 14.78 23.79 -14.74
CA THR A 68 15.76 23.33 -13.70
C THR A 68 15.67 24.05 -12.35
N ASN A 69 15.27 25.33 -12.33
CA ASN A 69 15.13 26.08 -11.07
C ASN A 69 13.99 25.55 -10.17
N ASN A 70 13.08 24.73 -10.70
CA ASN A 70 12.01 24.09 -9.94
C ASN A 70 12.31 22.61 -9.58
N TYR A 71 13.33 21.98 -10.19
CA TYR A 71 13.68 20.59 -9.87
C TYR A 71 14.48 20.44 -8.57
N LEU A 72 15.10 21.52 -8.06
CA LEU A 72 15.86 21.44 -6.80
C LEU A 72 14.96 21.44 -5.54
N GLN A 73 13.68 21.82 -5.66
CA GLN A 73 12.65 21.60 -4.63
C GLN A 73 11.98 20.23 -4.76
N TYR A 74 12.33 19.47 -5.80
CA TYR A 74 11.83 18.12 -5.98
C TYR A 74 12.63 17.16 -5.09
N LYS A 75 12.34 17.22 -3.79
CA LYS A 75 12.71 16.16 -2.85
C LYS A 75 12.01 14.90 -3.35
N PRO A 76 12.73 13.85 -3.80
CA PRO A 76 12.09 12.58 -4.04
C PRO A 76 11.65 12.08 -2.67
N GLU A 77 10.41 12.37 -2.29
CA GLU A 77 9.73 11.63 -1.24
C GLU A 77 9.69 10.20 -1.76
N SER A 78 10.64 9.40 -1.26
CA SER A 78 10.82 8.00 -1.60
C SER A 78 9.45 7.35 -1.73
N LEU A 79 9.25 6.61 -2.82
CA LEU A 79 8.18 5.60 -2.93
C LEU A 79 7.99 4.97 -1.54
N PRO A 80 6.77 4.86 -1.00
CA PRO A 80 6.58 4.28 0.32
C PRO A 80 7.03 2.80 0.26
N ASN A 81 8.30 2.57 0.59
CA ASN A 81 8.82 1.30 1.10
C ASN A 81 7.96 0.78 2.27
N ASN A 82 7.17 1.68 2.87
CA ASN A 82 6.15 1.43 3.87
C ASN A 82 4.97 0.54 3.39
N CYS A 83 4.65 0.44 2.09
CA CYS A 83 3.58 -0.46 1.64
C CYS A 83 3.94 -1.95 1.83
N ASN A 84 5.23 -2.29 1.74
CA ASN A 84 5.70 -3.63 2.05
C ASN A 84 5.59 -3.89 3.57
N SER A 85 6.13 -3.00 4.41
CA SER A 85 6.08 -3.19 5.87
C SER A 85 4.67 -3.16 6.46
N GLN A 86 3.74 -2.33 5.94
CA GLN A 86 2.35 -2.34 6.40
C GLN A 86 1.62 -3.63 6.00
N GLN A 87 1.87 -4.13 4.78
CA GLN A 87 1.34 -5.42 4.35
C GLN A 87 1.94 -6.56 5.16
N ASP A 88 3.21 -6.48 5.53
CA ASP A 88 3.89 -7.51 6.31
C ASP A 88 3.26 -7.61 7.70
N ILE A 89 3.01 -6.48 8.37
CA ILE A 89 2.28 -6.45 9.66
C ILE A 89 0.87 -7.07 9.51
N ILE A 90 0.12 -6.69 8.48
CA ILE A 90 -1.25 -7.22 8.27
C ILE A 90 -1.23 -8.73 8.04
N LYS A 91 -0.32 -9.23 7.20
CA LYS A 91 -0.20 -10.67 6.91
C LYS A 91 0.22 -11.44 8.16
N GLU A 92 1.18 -10.93 8.92
CA GLU A 92 1.63 -11.56 10.16
C GLU A 92 0.53 -11.62 11.21
N VAL A 93 -0.21 -10.52 11.40
CA VAL A 93 -1.37 -10.48 12.30
C VAL A 93 -2.45 -11.47 11.87
N ILE A 94 -2.78 -11.53 10.57
CA ILE A 94 -3.73 -12.53 10.05
C ILE A 94 -3.23 -13.95 10.29
N ALA A 95 -1.94 -14.23 10.08
CA ALA A 95 -1.36 -15.55 10.32
C ALA A 95 -1.42 -15.96 11.79
N ILE A 96 -1.22 -15.02 12.72
CA ILE A 96 -1.38 -15.26 14.17
C ILE A 96 -2.84 -15.62 14.48
N LEU A 97 -3.80 -14.91 13.91
CA LEU A 97 -5.23 -15.17 14.11
C LEU A 97 -5.65 -16.51 13.50
N GLU A 98 -5.24 -16.82 12.27
CA GLU A 98 -5.55 -18.09 11.58
C GLU A 98 -4.96 -19.32 12.29
N LYS A 99 -3.92 -19.14 13.11
CA LYS A 99 -3.34 -20.22 13.94
C LYS A 99 -4.22 -20.57 15.14
N VAL A 100 -5.18 -19.73 15.51
CA VAL A 100 -6.09 -20.01 16.63
C VAL A 100 -6.99 -21.20 16.28
N PRO A 101 -6.98 -22.28 17.08
CA PRO A 101 -7.84 -23.43 16.82
C PRO A 101 -9.32 -23.03 16.77
N GLY A 102 -10.04 -23.53 15.76
CA GLY A 102 -11.47 -23.28 15.61
C GLY A 102 -11.85 -21.86 15.19
N ILE A 103 -10.90 -21.07 14.69
CA ILE A 103 -11.24 -19.79 14.06
C ILE A 103 -11.96 -20.00 12.74
N THR A 104 -13.13 -19.38 12.61
CA THR A 104 -14.00 -19.47 11.45
C THR A 104 -14.19 -18.09 10.84
N PRO A 105 -14.17 -17.93 9.51
CA PRO A 105 -14.39 -16.64 8.86
C PRO A 105 -15.72 -15.99 9.29
N ALA A 106 -15.66 -14.73 9.73
CA ALA A 106 -16.84 -13.97 10.14
C ALA A 106 -17.43 -13.16 8.98
N HIS A 107 -18.73 -12.89 9.05
CA HIS A 107 -19.41 -12.08 8.05
C HIS A 107 -19.13 -10.59 8.29
N HIS A 108 -19.05 -9.80 7.20
CA HIS A 108 -18.83 -8.34 7.28
C HIS A 108 -19.92 -7.59 8.06
N ARG A 109 -21.11 -8.18 8.27
CA ARG A 109 -22.23 -7.54 8.98
C ARG A 109 -21.90 -7.29 10.44
N ASP A 110 -21.13 -8.19 11.03
CA ASP A 110 -20.79 -8.17 12.46
C ASP A 110 -19.69 -7.13 12.76
N PHE A 111 -18.99 -6.67 11.71
CA PHE A 111 -17.97 -5.64 11.80
C PHE A 111 -18.52 -4.31 12.33
N ASN A 112 -19.71 -3.91 11.89
CA ASN A 112 -20.32 -2.63 12.29
C ASN A 112 -20.61 -2.56 13.80
N SER A 113 -20.82 -3.71 14.44
CA SER A 113 -21.06 -3.83 15.88
C SER A 113 -19.77 -3.93 16.70
N SER A 114 -18.61 -4.07 16.03
CA SER A 114 -17.33 -4.29 16.70
C SER A 114 -16.74 -3.00 17.28
N LYS A 115 -16.09 -3.14 18.45
CA LYS A 115 -15.41 -2.05 19.15
C LYS A 115 -13.90 -2.18 18.98
N ILE A 116 -13.22 -1.07 18.79
CA ILE A 116 -11.75 -1.03 18.71
C ILE A 116 -11.17 -1.39 20.08
N VAL A 117 -10.27 -2.37 20.13
CA VAL A 117 -9.59 -2.81 21.35
C VAL A 117 -8.12 -2.41 21.36
N MET A 118 -7.51 -2.26 20.19
CA MET A 118 -6.16 -1.70 20.03
C MET A 118 -5.95 -1.14 18.63
N ARG A 119 -4.97 -0.25 18.51
CA ARG A 119 -4.46 0.27 17.25
C ARG A 119 -3.02 -0.19 17.07
N LEU A 120 -2.71 -0.70 15.89
CA LEU A 120 -1.41 -1.25 15.53
C LEU A 120 -0.49 -0.14 15.00
N ARG A 121 0.82 -0.41 14.94
CA ARG A 121 1.86 0.53 14.47
C ARG A 121 1.66 1.03 13.02
N ASN A 122 0.89 0.31 12.21
CA ASN A 122 0.51 0.70 10.84
C ASN A 122 -0.84 1.45 10.78
N ASP A 123 -1.33 1.99 11.90
CA ASP A 123 -2.63 2.64 12.07
C ASP A 123 -3.87 1.76 11.87
N SER A 124 -3.69 0.48 11.53
CA SER A 124 -4.77 -0.50 11.46
C SER A 124 -5.31 -0.82 12.87
N THR A 125 -6.55 -1.26 12.95
CA THR A 125 -7.28 -1.45 14.21
C THR A 125 -7.74 -2.88 14.37
N VAL A 126 -7.48 -3.45 15.55
CA VAL A 126 -8.07 -4.73 15.95
C VAL A 126 -9.33 -4.44 16.75
N ARG A 127 -10.43 -5.06 16.33
CA ARG A 127 -11.76 -4.83 16.87
C ARG A 127 -12.36 -6.14 17.33
N ILE A 128 -13.14 -6.07 18.41
CA ILE A 128 -13.79 -7.25 18.99
C ILE A 128 -15.29 -6.99 19.07
N TRP A 129 -16.06 -8.05 18.87
CA TRP A 129 -17.50 -8.06 19.11
C TRP A 129 -17.88 -9.37 19.81
N LYS A 130 -18.76 -9.29 20.80
CA LYS A 130 -19.45 -10.45 21.35
C LYS A 130 -20.89 -10.41 20.88
N ASN A 131 -21.34 -11.48 20.25
CA ASN A 131 -22.73 -11.58 19.84
C ASN A 131 -23.63 -11.87 21.07
N PRO A 132 -24.98 -11.87 20.91
CA PRO A 132 -25.90 -12.19 22.01
C PRO A 132 -25.73 -13.59 22.62
N PHE A 133 -25.01 -14.50 21.94
CA PHE A 133 -24.66 -15.83 22.42
C PHE A 133 -23.23 -15.88 23.01
N GLU A 134 -22.65 -14.72 23.33
CA GLU A 134 -21.31 -14.58 23.92
C GLU A 134 -20.15 -15.20 23.11
N VAL A 135 -20.34 -15.39 21.80
CA VAL A 135 -19.31 -15.89 20.90
C VAL A 135 -18.39 -14.74 20.51
N ASP A 136 -17.09 -14.96 20.68
CA ASP A 136 -16.06 -13.96 20.41
C ASP A 136 -15.78 -13.82 18.93
N HIS A 137 -15.96 -12.61 18.40
CA HIS A 137 -15.61 -12.22 17.05
C HIS A 137 -14.45 -11.22 17.10
N ILE A 138 -13.51 -11.40 16.19
CA ILE A 138 -12.38 -10.51 15.98
C ILE A 138 -12.37 -10.01 14.55
N PHE A 139 -12.07 -8.73 14.40
CA PHE A 139 -11.92 -8.08 13.11
C PHE A 139 -10.63 -7.28 13.08
N LEU A 140 -9.98 -7.28 11.92
CA LEU A 140 -8.87 -6.39 11.58
C LEU A 140 -9.37 -5.41 10.55
N ALA A 141 -9.17 -4.12 10.77
CA ALA A 141 -9.52 -3.06 9.83
C ALA A 141 -8.34 -2.13 9.56
N ASP A 142 -8.27 -1.59 8.36
CA ASP A 142 -7.22 -0.64 7.98
C ASP A 142 -7.42 0.70 8.69
N LYS A 143 -6.43 1.60 8.55
CA LYS A 143 -6.46 2.99 9.02
C LYS A 143 -7.70 3.75 8.54
N ASP A 144 -8.21 3.40 7.34
CA ASP A 144 -9.38 4.00 6.72
C ASP A 144 -10.70 3.31 7.16
N GLY A 145 -10.63 2.35 8.08
CA GLY A 145 -11.78 1.65 8.66
C GLY A 145 -12.35 0.53 7.79
N ILE A 146 -11.67 0.17 6.70
CA ILE A 146 -12.07 -0.92 5.80
C ILE A 146 -11.76 -2.27 6.45
N LEU A 147 -12.71 -3.22 6.43
CA LEU A 147 -12.51 -4.57 6.96
C LEU A 147 -11.47 -5.34 6.12
N LEU A 148 -10.40 -5.78 6.78
CA LEU A 148 -9.31 -6.55 6.20
C LEU A 148 -9.44 -8.05 6.48
N TYR A 149 -9.84 -8.40 7.69
CA TYR A 149 -10.03 -9.77 8.14
C TYR A 149 -11.13 -9.83 9.20
N GLY A 150 -11.95 -10.88 9.19
CA GLY A 150 -12.94 -11.14 10.21
C GLY A 150 -12.98 -12.63 10.54
N GLY A 151 -12.97 -12.96 11.82
CA GLY A 151 -13.05 -14.33 12.31
C GLY A 151 -13.82 -14.40 13.62
N PHE A 152 -14.34 -15.57 13.94
CA PHE A 152 -14.95 -15.85 15.25
C PHE A 152 -14.51 -17.21 15.76
N VAL A 153 -14.55 -17.39 17.08
CA VAL A 153 -14.20 -18.65 17.74
C VAL A 153 -15.34 -19.08 18.66
N GLY A 154 -15.60 -20.38 18.72
CA GLY A 154 -16.50 -20.95 19.72
C GLY A 154 -15.92 -20.82 21.14
N TRP A 155 -16.78 -20.96 22.15
CA TRP A 155 -16.42 -20.77 23.57
C TRP A 155 -15.19 -21.58 24.01
N ILE A 156 -15.05 -22.83 23.52
CA ILE A 156 -13.93 -23.72 23.86
C ILE A 156 -12.56 -23.16 23.44
N HIS A 157 -12.52 -22.24 22.47
CA HIS A 157 -11.30 -21.64 21.94
C HIS A 157 -11.14 -20.15 22.30
N SER A 158 -12.05 -19.57 23.10
CA SER A 158 -12.01 -18.16 23.53
C SER A 158 -10.67 -17.79 24.18
N LYS A 159 -10.16 -18.66 25.07
CA LYS A 159 -8.83 -18.47 25.70
C LYS A 159 -7.67 -18.46 24.69
N GLY A 160 -7.79 -19.24 23.61
CA GLY A 160 -6.80 -19.26 22.52
C GLY A 160 -6.80 -17.94 21.75
N LEU A 161 -7.99 -17.39 21.47
CA LEU A 161 -8.13 -16.09 20.85
C LEU A 161 -7.57 -14.96 21.73
N ASP A 162 -7.86 -14.96 23.03
CA ASP A 162 -7.29 -13.99 23.97
C ASP A 162 -5.76 -14.03 23.99
N THR A 163 -5.18 -15.23 23.89
CA THR A 163 -3.72 -15.41 23.82
C THR A 163 -3.15 -14.78 22.55
N ALA A 164 -3.79 -15.00 21.39
CA ALA A 164 -3.41 -14.39 20.13
C ALA A 164 -3.52 -12.86 20.16
N ILE A 165 -4.60 -12.32 20.71
CA ILE A 165 -4.81 -10.87 20.88
C ILE A 165 -3.71 -10.26 21.75
N ASN A 166 -3.36 -10.92 22.85
CA ASN A 166 -2.28 -10.45 23.73
C ASN A 166 -0.91 -10.53 23.06
N GLN A 167 -0.67 -11.52 22.20
CA GLN A 167 0.53 -11.58 21.38
C GLN A 167 0.59 -10.40 20.39
N ILE A 168 -0.49 -10.16 19.64
CA ILE A 168 -0.59 -9.05 18.69
C ILE A 168 -0.33 -7.71 19.38
N ARG A 169 -0.90 -7.52 20.58
CA ARG A 169 -0.68 -6.31 21.39
C ARG A 169 0.79 -6.10 21.74
N ARG A 170 1.53 -7.16 22.10
CA ARG A 170 2.95 -7.04 22.47
C ARG A 170 3.84 -6.78 21.26
N ASP A 171 3.54 -7.39 20.13
CA ASP A 171 4.44 -7.42 18.98
C ASP A 171 4.21 -6.25 18.01
N TYR A 172 2.99 -5.67 17.99
CA TYR A 172 2.55 -4.74 16.94
C TYR A 172 1.85 -3.46 17.42
N THR A 173 1.72 -3.23 18.72
CA THR A 173 1.29 -1.93 19.28
C THR A 173 2.52 -1.15 19.72
#